data_AF-A0A3S1CS69-F1
#
_entry.id   AF-A0A3S1CS69-F1
#
_cell.length_a   1.000
_cell.length_b   1.000
_cell.length_c   1.000
_cell.angle_alpha   90.00
_cell.angle_beta   90.00
_cell.angle_gamma   90.00
#
_symmetry.space_group_name_H-M   'P 1'
#
loop_
_entity.id
_entity.type
_entity.pdbx_description
1 polymer ?
#
loop_
_entity_poly.entity_id
_entity_poly.type
_entity_poly.pdbx_seq_one_letter_code
_entity_poly.pdbx_strand_id
1 'polypeptide(L)' 'PGWVRTEASMRSLGRMAEQGGVSEAALLEDIVGAQALPGLMEPADMAGTYLFLASDLAANITGQSLGVDRGEVPW' A
#
# COMPACT_ATOMS: atom_id res chain seq x y z
N PRO A 1 -1.82 4.52 3.32
CA PRO A 1 -0.96 3.39 2.93
C PRO A 1 -0.86 3.33 1.40
N GLY A 2 0.19 2.71 0.87
CA GLY A 2 0.29 2.37 -0.54
C GLY A 2 -0.55 1.15 -0.90
N TRP A 3 -0.13 0.44 -1.95
CA TRP A 3 -0.83 -0.76 -2.40
C TRP A 3 -0.75 -1.92 -1.40
N VAL A 4 -1.92 -2.33 -0.91
CA VAL A 4 -2.13 -3.51 -0.04
C VAL A 4 -3.05 -4.48 -0.77
N ARG A 5 -2.76 -5.78 -0.71
CA ARG A 5 -3.54 -6.87 -1.34
C ARG A 5 -4.87 -7.14 -0.62
N THR A 6 -5.73 -6.13 -0.57
CA THR A 6 -7.11 -6.31 -0.14
C THR A 6 -7.99 -6.69 -1.32
N GLU A 7 -9.11 -7.35 -1.04
CA GLU A 7 -10.15 -7.61 -2.03
C GLU A 7 -10.60 -6.34 -2.78
N ALA A 8 -10.69 -5.20 -2.08
CA ALA A 8 -11.07 -3.94 -2.71
C ALA A 8 -9.98 -3.40 -3.65
N SER A 9 -8.70 -3.50 -3.24
CA SER A 9 -7.56 -3.11 -4.07
C SER A 9 -7.49 -3.96 -5.34
N MET A 10 -7.64 -5.28 -5.23
CA MET A 10 -7.58 -6.19 -6.37
C MET A 10 -8.76 -5.98 -7.33
N ARG A 11 -9.98 -5.71 -6.82
CA ARG A 11 -11.10 -5.29 -7.67
C ARG A 11 -10.86 -3.97 -8.38
N SER A 12 -10.17 -3.02 -7.73
CA SER A 12 -9.82 -1.75 -8.38
C SER A 12 -8.73 -1.95 -9.44
N LEU A 13 -7.73 -2.80 -9.18
CA LEU A 13 -6.73 -3.19 -10.17
C LEU A 13 -7.38 -3.78 -11.42
N GLY A 14 -8.33 -4.72 -11.26
CA GLY A 14 -9.06 -5.32 -12.40
C GLY A 14 -9.79 -4.28 -13.25
N ARG A 15 -10.50 -3.35 -12.61
CA ARG A 15 -11.18 -2.25 -13.30
C ARG A 15 -10.20 -1.31 -14.02
N MET A 16 -9.07 -1.00 -13.40
CA MET A 16 -8.03 -0.16 -14.00
C MET A 16 -7.38 -0.85 -15.21
N ALA A 17 -7.12 -2.15 -15.11
CA ALA A 17 -6.56 -2.97 -16.19
C ALA A 17 -7.53 -3.03 -17.39
N GLU A 18 -8.82 -3.26 -17.14
CA GLU A 18 -9.87 -3.25 -18.17
C GLU A 18 -9.95 -1.89 -18.88
N GLN A 19 -9.98 -0.79 -18.12
CA GLN A 19 -10.02 0.58 -18.67
C GLN A 19 -8.77 0.93 -19.48
N GLY A 20 -7.60 0.44 -19.05
CA GLY A 20 -6.33 0.67 -19.71
C GLY A 20 -6.06 -0.26 -20.90
N GLY A 21 -6.87 -1.29 -21.10
CA GLY A 21 -6.64 -2.32 -22.13
C GLY A 21 -5.36 -3.13 -21.88
N VAL A 22 -4.95 -3.27 -20.62
CA VAL A 22 -3.76 -4.04 -20.20
C VAL A 22 -4.18 -5.22 -19.33
N SER A 23 -3.28 -6.20 -19.13
CA SER A 23 -3.56 -7.29 -18.20
C SER A 23 -3.38 -6.85 -16.75
N GLU A 24 -4.13 -7.47 -15.83
CA GLU A 24 -3.96 -7.22 -14.39
C GLU A 24 -2.53 -7.52 -13.91
N ALA A 25 -1.90 -8.55 -14.49
CA ALA A 25 -0.54 -8.95 -14.14
C ALA A 25 0.48 -7.87 -14.55
N ALA A 26 0.38 -7.32 -15.77
CA ALA A 26 1.26 -6.26 -16.23
C ALA A 26 1.06 -4.98 -15.40
N LEU A 27 -0.19 -4.60 -15.13
CA LEU A 27 -0.47 -3.42 -14.31
C LEU A 27 0.03 -3.59 -12.87
N LEU A 28 -0.08 -4.80 -12.30
CA LEU A 28 0.46 -5.09 -10.98
C LEU A 28 1.99 -5.03 -10.96
N GLU A 29 2.65 -5.51 -12.01
CA GLU A 29 4.10 -5.41 -12.17
C GLU A 29 4.55 -3.94 -12.22
N ASP A 30 3.87 -3.11 -12.99
CA ASP A 30 4.14 -1.67 -13.05
C ASP A 30 3.98 -0.98 -11.69
N ILE A 31 2.90 -1.29 -10.96
CA ILE A 31 2.64 -0.76 -9.61
C ILE A 31 3.75 -1.15 -8.64
N VAL A 32 4.13 -2.43 -8.60
CA VAL A 32 5.18 -2.91 -7.71
C VAL A 32 6.54 -2.34 -8.14
N GLY A 33 6.77 -2.15 -9.44
CA GLY A 33 8.00 -1.57 -9.98
C GLY A 33 8.21 -0.10 -9.62
N ALA A 34 7.14 0.64 -9.28
CA ALA A 34 7.23 2.02 -8.79
C ALA A 34 7.69 2.13 -7.33
N GLN A 35 7.73 1.02 -6.59
CA GLN A 35 8.06 0.98 -5.17
C GLN A 35 9.55 0.69 -4.96
N ALA A 36 10.14 1.28 -3.92
CA ALA A 36 11.54 1.02 -3.59
C ALA A 36 11.78 -0.40 -3.05
N LEU A 37 10.77 -1.01 -2.42
CA LEU A 37 10.84 -2.39 -1.94
C LEU A 37 10.03 -3.34 -2.84
N PRO A 38 10.54 -4.56 -3.12
CA PRO A 38 9.88 -5.50 -4.01
C PRO A 38 8.62 -6.11 -3.40
N GLY A 39 7.65 -6.52 -4.23
CA GLY A 39 6.44 -7.21 -3.79
C GLY A 39 5.33 -6.28 -3.32
N LEU A 40 4.17 -6.86 -3.05
CA LEU A 40 2.95 -6.15 -2.62
C LEU A 40 2.73 -6.36 -1.13
N MET A 41 2.28 -5.34 -0.39
CA MET A 41 1.93 -5.52 1.02
C MET A 41 0.70 -6.42 1.17
N GLU A 42 0.72 -7.27 2.19
CA GLU A 42 -0.45 -7.99 2.67
C GLU A 42 -1.17 -7.19 3.78
N PRO A 43 -2.46 -7.41 4.02
CA PRO A 43 -3.19 -6.71 5.09
C PRO A 43 -2.52 -6.80 6.47
N ALA A 44 -1.82 -7.91 6.74
CA ALA A 44 -1.09 -8.12 7.99
C ALA A 44 0.09 -7.15 8.17
N ASP A 45 0.70 -6.68 7.08
CA ASP A 45 1.84 -5.75 7.14
C ASP A 45 1.44 -4.38 7.70
N MET A 46 0.16 -4.00 7.57
CA MET A 46 -0.36 -2.74 8.09
C MET A 46 -0.71 -2.78 9.59
N ALA A 47 -0.97 -3.97 10.14
CA ALA A 47 -1.45 -4.12 11.51
C ALA A 47 -0.43 -3.54 12.52
N GLY A 48 0.86 -3.77 12.29
CA GLY A 48 1.93 -3.27 13.16
C GLY A 48 1.94 -1.75 13.27
N THR A 49 1.76 -1.03 12.16
CA THR A 49 1.71 0.43 12.16
C THR A 49 0.54 0.96 12.97
N TYR A 50 -0.66 0.39 12.78
CA TYR A 50 -1.84 0.81 13.56
C TYR A 50 -1.67 0.53 15.04
N LEU A 51 -1.14 -0.65 15.40
CA LEU A 51 -0.88 -1.01 16.79
C LEU A 51 0.18 -0.11 17.43
N PHE A 52 1.24 0.25 16.70
CA PHE A 52 2.25 1.20 17.17
C PHE A 52 1.62 2.56 17.48
N LEU A 53 0.84 3.12 16.55
CA LEU A 53 0.17 4.41 16.72
C LEU A 53 -0.88 4.40 17.84
N ALA A 54 -1.49 3.25 18.11
CA ALA A 54 -2.44 3.06 19.21
C ALA A 54 -1.78 2.75 20.56
N SER A 55 -0.46 2.54 20.58
CA SER A 55 0.27 2.17 21.80
C SER A 55 0.83 3.38 22.55
N ASP A 56 1.25 3.16 23.79
CA ASP A 56 1.96 4.17 24.61
C ASP A 56 3.27 4.64 23.97
N LEU A 57 3.86 3.86 23.03
CA LEU A 57 5.07 4.25 22.31
C LEU A 57 4.85 5.48 21.41
N ALA A 58 3.60 5.76 21.04
CA ALA A 58 3.22 6.92 20.23
C ALA A 58 2.69 8.10 21.07
N ALA A 59 2.88 8.10 22.40
CA ALA A 59 2.28 9.10 23.31
C ALA A 59 2.54 10.58 22.93
N ASN A 60 3.66 10.87 22.26
CA ASN A 60 4.01 12.22 21.81
C ASN A 60 3.89 12.41 20.28
N ILE A 61 3.20 11.51 19.57
CA ILE A 61 3.01 11.56 18.12
C ILE A 61 1.55 11.88 17.83
N THR A 62 1.27 13.10 17.37
CA THR A 62 -0.07 13.54 16.99
C THR A 62 -0.03 14.50 15.79
N GLY A 63 -1.11 14.56 15.02
CA GLY A 63 -1.22 15.40 13.82
C GLY A 63 -0.27 15.01 12.67
N GLN A 64 0.38 13.85 12.76
CA GLN A 64 1.33 13.37 11.75
C GLN A 64 0.65 12.42 10.77
N SER A 65 1.19 12.37 9.55
CA SER A 65 0.91 11.30 8.60
C SER A 65 2.11 10.38 8.52
N LEU A 66 1.88 9.06 8.56
CA LEU A 66 2.94 8.06 8.42
C LEU A 66 2.74 7.29 7.10
N GLY A 67 3.66 7.50 6.17
CA GLY A 67 3.70 6.77 4.89
C GLY A 67 4.08 5.31 5.12
N VAL A 68 3.18 4.39 4.76
CA VAL A 68 3.45 2.94 4.71
C VAL A 68 2.98 2.42 3.36
N ASP A 69 3.91 2.38 2.42
CA ASP A 69 3.59 2.20 0.99
C ASP A 69 4.77 1.58 0.22
N ARG A 70 5.83 1.16 0.92
CA ARG A 70 7.04 0.58 0.34
C ARG A 70 7.93 1.56 -0.45
N GLY A 71 7.80 2.87 -0.25
CA GLY A 71 8.68 3.87 -0.87
C GLY A 71 8.21 4.36 -2.24
N GLU A 72 6.90 4.37 -2.50
CA GLU A 72 6.29 4.80 -3.78
C GLU A 72 6.31 6.32 -3.96
N VAL A 73 6.09 7.10 -2.90
CA VAL A 73 6.10 8.58 -2.95
C VAL A 73 7.06 9.21 -1.94
N PRO A 74 7.60 10.42 -2.19
CA PRO A 74 8.32 11.17 -1.18
C PRO A 74 7.32 11.83 -0.21
N TRP A 75 7.25 11.37 1.05
CA TRP A 75 6.50 11.99 2.16
C TRP A 75 7.35 12.98 2.96
#